data_AF-C7G8N4-F1
#
_entry.id   AF-C7G8N4-F1
#
_cell.length_a   1.000
_cell.length_b   1.000
_cell.length_c   1.000
_cell.angle_alpha   90.00
_cell.angle_beta   90.00
_cell.angle_gamma   90.00
#
_symmetry.space_group_name_H-M   'P 1'
#
loop_
_entity.id
_entity.type
_entity.pdbx_description
1 polymer ?
#
loop_
_entity_poly.entity_id
_entity_poly.type
_entity_poly.pdbx_seq_one_letter_code
_entity_poly.pdbx_strand_id
1 'polypeptide(L)' 'MAQICKKCLLREMAEADAKMIEKYKEAIKKEDQVSESEYERRLTVCKTCELLNAGTCGACGCYVELRAAAAVSKCPYKKW' A
#
# COMPACT_ATOMS: atom_id res chain seq x y z
N MET A 1 -9.84 21.93 -5.51
CA MET A 1 -9.32 20.80 -6.30
C MET A 1 -8.22 20.14 -5.48
N ALA A 2 -8.50 18.99 -4.85
CA ALA A 2 -7.47 18.27 -4.11
C ALA A 2 -6.39 17.83 -5.12
N GLN A 3 -5.19 18.43 -5.01
CA GLN A 3 -4.02 17.99 -5.77
C GLN A 3 -3.71 16.57 -5.32
N ILE A 4 -4.17 15.59 -6.09
CA ILE A 4 -3.89 14.18 -5.87
C ILE A 4 -2.38 14.00 -6.08
N CYS A 5 -1.67 13.89 -4.97
CA CYS A 5 -0.25 13.65 -4.96
C CYS A 5 0.01 12.23 -5.47
N LYS A 6 0.62 12.12 -6.66
CA LYS A 6 0.91 10.83 -7.31
C LYS A 6 1.78 9.93 -6.43
N LYS A 7 2.63 10.49 -5.56
CA LYS A 7 3.49 9.75 -4.64
C LYS A 7 2.89 9.53 -3.24
N CYS A 8 1.68 10.03 -3.00
CA CYS A 8 1.07 9.92 -1.68
C CYS A 8 0.29 8.60 -1.57
N LEU A 9 0.21 8.08 -0.35
CA LEU A 9 -0.52 6.86 -0.05
C LEU A 9 -2.03 7.12 -0.08
N LEU A 10 -2.83 6.06 -0.24
CA LEU A 10 -4.28 6.15 -0.30
C LEU A 10 -4.83 6.73 1.02
N ARG A 11 -4.21 6.35 2.14
CA ARG A 11 -4.49 6.89 3.48
C ARG A 11 -4.30 8.41 3.62
N GLU A 12 -3.60 9.07 2.69
CA GLU A 12 -3.29 10.50 2.75
C GLU A 12 -4.23 11.35 1.87
N MET A 13 -5.16 10.73 1.12
CA MET A 13 -6.03 11.42 0.15
C MET A 13 -7.45 11.73 0.66
N ALA A 14 -8.05 10.86 1.47
CA ALA A 14 -9.31 11.13 2.16
C ALA A 14 -9.51 10.19 3.37
N GLU A 15 -10.22 10.66 4.40
CA GLU A 15 -10.60 9.81 5.55
C GLU A 15 -11.44 8.59 5.15
N ALA A 16 -12.23 8.70 4.06
CA ALA A 16 -12.99 7.58 3.52
C ALA A 16 -12.08 6.47 2.96
N ASP A 17 -11.00 6.85 2.29
CA ASP A 17 -10.02 5.91 1.73
C ASP A 17 -9.18 5.24 2.83
N ALA A 18 -8.83 5.99 3.89
CA ALA A 18 -8.14 5.42 5.06
C ALA A 18 -8.97 4.32 5.74
N LYS A 19 -10.27 4.58 5.99
CA LYS A 19 -11.19 3.58 6.57
C LYS A 19 -11.38 2.35 5.68
N MET A 20 -11.34 2.53 4.36
CA MET A 20 -11.41 1.41 3.43
C MET A 20 -10.15 0.55 3.54
N ILE A 21 -8.96 1.14 3.55
CA ILE A 21 -7.69 0.40 3.70
C ILE A 21 -7.65 -0.38 5.01
N GLU A 22 -8.09 0.20 6.13
CA GLU A 22 -8.18 -0.50 7.42
C GLU A 22 -9.13 -1.70 7.35
N LYS A 23 -10.34 -1.53 6.79
CA LYS A 23 -11.29 -2.64 6.61
C LYS A 23 -10.72 -3.78 5.77
N TYR A 24 -10.06 -3.44 4.66
CA TYR A 24 -9.42 -4.46 3.81
C TYR A 24 -8.26 -5.13 4.51
N LYS A 25 -7.48 -4.40 5.33
CA LYS A 25 -6.44 -4.99 6.17
C LYS A 25 -7.04 -5.96 7.17
N GLU A 26 -8.09 -5.59 7.90
CA GLU A 26 -8.78 -6.47 8.85
C GLU A 26 -9.39 -7.70 8.18
N ALA A 27 -9.79 -7.58 6.91
CA ALA A 27 -10.25 -8.72 6.11
C ALA A 27 -9.12 -9.68 5.70
N ILE A 28 -7.86 -9.26 5.71
CA ILE A 28 -6.70 -10.14 5.53
C ILE A 28 -6.53 -10.94 6.83
N LYS A 29 -6.45 -12.26 6.72
CA LYS A 29 -6.20 -13.13 7.87
C LYS A 29 -4.90 -12.73 8.56
N LYS A 30 -4.87 -12.78 9.90
CA LYS A 30 -3.66 -12.47 10.69
C LYS A 30 -2.45 -13.33 10.28
N GLU A 31 -2.67 -14.57 9.84
CA GLU A 31 -1.60 -15.47 9.34
C GLU A 31 -0.94 -14.94 8.05
N ASP A 32 -1.72 -14.23 7.23
CA ASP A 32 -1.29 -13.63 5.97
C ASP A 32 -0.91 -12.16 6.14
N GLN A 33 -0.97 -11.59 7.35
CA GLN A 33 -0.54 -10.22 7.60
C GLN A 33 0.94 -10.19 7.97
N VAL A 34 1.67 -9.22 7.42
CA VAL A 34 3.02 -8.91 7.91
C VAL A 34 2.95 -8.10 9.21
N SER A 35 4.05 -8.15 9.97
CA SER A 35 4.24 -7.25 11.10
C SER A 35 4.19 -5.78 10.65
N GLU A 36 3.77 -4.90 11.55
CA GLU A 36 3.66 -3.47 11.27
C GLU A 36 5.01 -2.86 10.82
N SER A 37 6.11 -3.35 11.41
CA SER A 37 7.47 -2.94 11.02
C SER A 37 7.80 -3.31 9.56
N GLU A 38 7.46 -4.52 9.12
CA GLU A 38 7.65 -4.94 7.72
C GLU A 38 6.69 -4.19 6.79
N TYR A 39 5.46 -3.95 7.23
CA TYR A 39 4.49 -3.15 6.49
C TYR A 39 5.04 -1.75 6.17
N GLU A 40 5.53 -1.03 7.19
CA GLU A 40 6.12 0.29 7.03
C GLU A 40 7.38 0.29 6.18
N ARG A 41 8.23 -0.75 6.32
CA ARG A 41 9.41 -0.93 5.48
C ARG A 41 9.02 -1.06 4.00
N ARG A 42 8.06 -1.93 3.69
CA ARG A 42 7.53 -2.14 2.33
C ARG A 42 6.91 -0.86 1.77
N LEU A 43 6.14 -0.13 2.58
CA LEU A 43 5.59 1.17 2.19
C LEU A 43 6.65 2.21 1.91
N THR A 44 7.72 2.25 2.70
CA THR A 44 8.84 3.20 2.49
C THR A 44 9.53 2.92 1.16
N VAL A 45 9.71 1.64 0.80
CA VAL A 45 10.19 1.24 -0.52
C VAL A 45 9.21 1.66 -1.62
N CYS A 46 7.90 1.49 -1.41
CA CYS A 46 6.89 1.96 -2.36
C CYS A 46 6.86 3.49 -2.50
N LYS A 47 7.04 4.26 -1.42
CA LYS A 47 7.10 5.74 -1.43
C LYS A 47 8.29 6.26 -2.23
N THR A 48 9.41 5.54 -2.23
CA THR A 48 10.59 5.87 -3.05
C THR A 48 10.49 5.31 -4.47
N CYS A 49 9.46 4.51 -4.77
CA CYS A 49 9.25 3.93 -6.08
C CYS A 49 8.60 4.94 -7.03
N GLU A 50 9.18 5.08 -8.22
CA GLU A 50 8.72 5.96 -9.29
C GLU A 50 7.36 5.52 -9.87
N LEU A 51 7.03 4.24 -9.69
CA LEU A 51 5.79 3.63 -10.15
C LEU A 51 4.64 3.81 -9.16
N LEU A 52 4.87 4.39 -7.98
CA LEU A 52 3.78 4.69 -7.06
C LEU A 52 2.91 5.79 -7.68
N ASN A 53 1.63 5.48 -7.82
CA ASN A 53 0.63 6.40 -8.35
C ASN A 53 -0.62 6.37 -7.47
N ALA A 54 -0.83 7.39 -6.66
CA ALA A 54 -2.00 7.56 -5.80
C ALA A 54 -2.33 6.28 -5.00
N GLY A 55 -1.39 5.78 -4.18
CA GLY A 55 -1.55 4.56 -3.40
C GLY A 55 -1.62 3.24 -4.20
N THR A 56 -1.50 3.27 -5.53
CA THR A 56 -1.46 2.10 -6.40
C THR A 56 -0.09 1.91 -7.05
N CYS A 57 0.24 0.66 -7.37
CA CYS A 57 1.47 0.31 -8.05
C CYS A 57 1.25 0.36 -9.56
N GLY A 58 1.92 1.27 -10.27
CA GLY A 58 1.88 1.37 -11.73
C GLY A 58 2.36 0.12 -12.48
N ALA A 59 3.03 -0.81 -11.78
CA ALA A 59 3.44 -2.11 -12.31
C ALA A 59 2.29 -3.11 -12.49
N CYS A 60 1.40 -3.16 -11.50
CA CYS A 60 0.40 -4.23 -11.38
C CYS A 60 -1.02 -3.70 -11.22
N GLY A 61 -1.21 -2.39 -11.08
CA GLY A 61 -2.50 -1.75 -10.84
C GLY A 61 -3.08 -1.97 -9.43
N CYS A 62 -2.43 -2.77 -8.58
CA CYS A 62 -2.92 -3.05 -7.23
C CYS A 62 -2.50 -1.98 -6.22
N TYR A 63 -3.28 -1.85 -5.15
CA TYR A 63 -2.96 -1.00 -4.00
C TYR A 63 -1.68 -1.47 -3.29
N VAL A 64 -0.71 -0.56 -3.15
CA VAL A 64 0.56 -0.88 -2.48
C VAL A 64 0.36 -1.14 -1.00
N GLU A 65 -0.62 -0.49 -0.37
CA GLU A 65 -0.94 -0.67 1.05
C GLU A 65 -1.52 -2.07 1.32
N LEU A 66 -2.38 -2.59 0.44
CA LEU A 66 -2.91 -3.95 0.62
C LEU A 66 -1.83 -5.01 0.36
N ARG A 67 -1.00 -4.82 -0.67
CA ARG A 67 0.11 -5.76 -0.93
C ARG A 67 1.19 -5.69 0.15
N ALA A 68 1.50 -4.50 0.65
CA ALA A 68 2.45 -4.38 1.74
C ALA A 68 1.94 -5.11 2.98
N ALA A 69 0.63 -5.04 3.25
CA ALA A 69 0.00 -5.70 4.39
C ALA A 69 -0.03 -7.24 4.27
N ALA A 70 -0.20 -7.77 3.06
CA ALA A 70 -0.22 -9.21 2.85
C ALA A 70 1.21 -9.80 2.74
N ALA A 71 1.51 -10.77 3.60
CA ALA A 71 2.77 -11.52 3.66
C ALA A 71 3.00 -12.35 2.41
N VAL A 72 1.94 -12.94 1.86
CA VAL A 72 1.96 -13.73 0.62
C VAL A 72 2.26 -12.87 -0.62
N SER A 73 1.95 -11.58 -0.59
CA SER A 73 2.25 -10.69 -1.70
C SER A 73 3.70 -10.26 -1.71
N LYS A 74 4.26 -10.21 -2.92
CA LYS A 74 5.62 -9.76 -3.20
C LYS A 74 5.59 -8.61 -4.18
N CYS A 75 6.62 -7.76 -4.13
CA CYS A 75 6.79 -6.73 -5.13
C CYS A 75 6.99 -7.37 -6.52
N PRO A 76 6.23 -6.97 -7.57
CA PRO A 76 6.45 -7.49 -8.92
C PRO A 76 7.86 -7.16 -9.45
N TYR A 77 8.46 -6.07 -8.96
CA TYR A 77 9.83 -5.65 -9.26
C TYR A 77 10.86 -6.15 -8.24
N LYS A 78 10.48 -7.03 -7.29
CA LYS A 78 11.35 -7.57 -6.23
C LYS A 78 12.12 -6.50 -5.44
N LYS A 79 11.52 -5.31 -5.28
CA LYS A 79 12.10 -4.20 -4.49
C LYS A 79 12.00 -4.45 -2.97
N TRP A 80 11.08 -5.32 -2.58
CA TRP A 80 10.84 -5.84 -1.24
C TRP A 80 10.15 -7.20 -1.37
#